data_AF-A0A258A7L9-F1
#
_entry.id   AF-A0A258A7L9-F1
#
_cell.length_a   1.000
_cell.length_b   1.000
_cell.length_c   1.000
_cell.angle_alpha   90.00
_cell.angle_beta   90.00
_cell.angle_gamma   90.00
#
_symmetry.space_group_name_H-M   'P 1'
#
loop_
_entity.id
_entity.type
_entity.pdbx_description
1 polymer ?
#
loop_
_entity_poly.entity_id
_entity_poly.type
_entity_poly.pdbx_seq_one_letter_code
_entity_poly.pdbx_strand_id
1 'polypeptide(L)'
;MAANRFEQVDEPQPDAITLSLSAGDGETHGQIACPAELAGGHLVNDFLSDPMPPVEAFRAAVRLANEIRAPIVVADPQGLWQDDWGVLYREAD
;
A
#
# COMPACT_ATOMS: atom_id res chain seq x y z
N MET A 1 6.57 13.87 -17.03
CA MET A 1 7.13 13.05 -15.94
C MET A 1 6.35 11.74 -15.94
N ALA A 2 7.00 10.59 -15.82
CA ALA A 2 6.27 9.33 -15.72
C ALA A 2 5.55 9.31 -14.37
N ALA A 3 4.22 9.13 -14.37
CA ALA A 3 3.47 8.93 -13.14
C ALA A 3 3.89 7.58 -12.54
N ASN A 4 3.99 7.51 -11.20
CA ASN A 4 4.19 6.24 -10.52
C ASN A 4 3.03 5.31 -10.85
N ARG A 5 3.33 4.02 -11.05
CA ARG A 5 2.32 3.00 -11.35
C ARG A 5 2.24 2.04 -10.19
N PHE A 6 1.03 1.76 -9.75
CA PHE A 6 0.74 0.85 -8.65
C PHE A 6 -0.27 -0.19 -9.11
N GLU A 7 -0.09 -1.42 -8.65
CA GLU A 7 -0.99 -2.52 -8.95
C GLU A 7 -2.11 -2.57 -7.91
N GLN A 8 -3.35 -2.72 -8.37
CA GLN A 8 -4.50 -2.94 -7.54
C GLN A 8 -4.69 -4.45 -7.33
N VAL A 9 -4.72 -4.86 -6.06
CA VAL A 9 -4.94 -6.24 -5.63
C VAL A 9 -6.13 -6.31 -4.69
N ASP A 10 -6.75 -7.47 -4.57
CA ASP A 10 -7.83 -7.67 -3.59
C ASP A 10 -7.30 -8.15 -2.23
N GLU A 11 -6.12 -8.77 -2.20
CA GLU A 11 -5.51 -9.37 -1.02
C GLU A 11 -4.01 -8.99 -0.89
N PRO A 12 -3.46 -8.95 0.35
CA PRO A 12 -2.05 -8.68 0.57
C PRO A 12 -1.14 -9.69 -0.14
N GLN A 13 -0.06 -9.21 -0.76
CA GLN A 13 0.91 -10.06 -1.45
C GLN A 13 2.15 -10.31 -0.55
N PRO A 14 2.69 -11.53 -0.52
CA PRO A 14 3.84 -11.88 0.34
C PRO A 14 5.15 -11.21 -0.10
N ASP A 15 5.23 -10.76 -1.35
CA ASP A 15 6.40 -10.15 -1.99
C ASP A 15 6.25 -8.64 -2.23
N ALA A 16 5.22 -8.00 -1.66
CA ALA A 16 4.99 -6.57 -1.79
C ALA A 16 4.46 -5.92 -0.49
N ILE A 17 4.71 -4.62 -0.35
CA ILE A 17 4.05 -3.81 0.68
C ILE A 17 2.63 -3.55 0.20
N THR A 18 1.65 -3.85 1.05
CA THR A 18 0.24 -3.63 0.74
C THR A 18 -0.23 -2.33 1.39
N LEU A 19 -0.70 -1.38 0.58
CA LEU A 19 -1.43 -0.21 1.03
C LEU A 19 -2.93 -0.50 0.92
N SER A 20 -3.61 -0.67 2.04
CA SER A 20 -5.05 -0.87 2.08
C SER A 20 -5.77 0.45 2.33
N LEU A 21 -6.75 0.77 1.50
CA LEU A 21 -7.62 1.92 1.66
C LEU A 21 -9.02 1.48 2.06
N SER A 22 -9.57 2.11 3.08
CA SER A 22 -10.92 1.84 3.55
C SER A 22 -11.63 3.13 3.95
N ALA A 23 -12.94 3.18 3.76
CA ALA A 23 -13.78 4.22 4.36
C ALA A 23 -14.61 3.60 5.48
N GLY A 24 -14.68 4.30 6.61
CA GLY A 24 -15.42 3.91 7.82
C GLY A 24 -15.80 5.15 8.62
N ASP A 25 -17.00 5.15 9.23
CA ASP A 25 -17.50 6.27 10.05
C ASP A 25 -17.51 7.65 9.34
N GLY A 26 -17.58 7.65 8.01
CA GLY A 26 -17.55 8.88 7.19
C GLY A 26 -16.15 9.42 6.90
N GLU A 27 -15.10 8.73 7.34
CA GLU A 27 -13.71 9.09 7.13
C GLU A 27 -12.98 8.01 6.33
N THR A 28 -12.08 8.45 5.46
CA THR A 28 -11.20 7.55 4.71
C THR A 28 -9.92 7.33 5.51
N HIS A 29 -9.49 6.08 5.61
CA HIS A 29 -8.28 5.68 6.28
C HIS A 29 -7.43 4.78 5.37
N GLY A 30 -6.12 4.80 5.61
CA GLY A 30 -5.16 3.89 5.01
C GLY A 30 -4.46 3.06 6.08
N GLN A 31 -4.08 1.84 5.71
CA GLN A 31 -3.23 0.96 6.51
C GLN A 31 -2.15 0.35 5.63
N ILE A 32 -1.00 0.07 6.23
CA ILE A 32 0.15 -0.51 5.56
C ILE A 32 0.40 -1.88 6.18
N ALA A 33 0.45 -2.90 5.33
CA ALA A 33 0.93 -4.22 5.69
C ALA A 33 2.26 -4.49 4.98
N CYS A 34 3.26 -4.94 5.72
CA CYS A 34 4.54 -5.37 5.17
C CYS A 34 4.87 -6.77 5.72
N PRO A 35 4.90 -7.80 4.85
CA PRO A 35 5.33 -9.14 5.24
C PRO A 35 6.76 -9.13 5.80
N ALA A 36 7.03 -9.93 6.83
CA ALA A 36 8.37 -10.02 7.40
C ALA A 36 9.38 -10.64 6.42
N GLU A 37 8.93 -11.59 5.60
CA GLU A 37 9.74 -12.26 4.58
C GLU A 37 10.27 -11.26 3.54
N LEU A 38 9.44 -10.28 3.16
CA LEU A 38 9.80 -9.20 2.25
C LEU A 38 10.85 -8.26 2.84
N ALA A 39 10.79 -8.03 4.14
CA ALA A 39 11.72 -7.15 4.84
C ALA A 39 13.11 -7.76 5.04
N GLY A 40 13.40 -8.98 4.55
CA GLY A 40 14.76 -9.53 4.50
C GLY A 40 15.48 -9.62 5.86
N GLY A 41 14.73 -9.80 6.95
CA GLY A 41 15.25 -9.82 8.32
C GLY A 41 15.26 -8.47 9.06
N HIS A 42 14.76 -7.40 8.43
CA HIS A 42 14.54 -6.11 9.10
C HIS A 42 13.31 -6.12 10.02
N LEU A 43 12.36 -7.04 9.80
CA LEU A 43 11.18 -7.25 10.64
C LEU A 43 11.22 -8.64 11.29
N VAL A 44 10.82 -8.71 12.56
CA VAL A 44 10.73 -9.96 13.32
C VAL A 44 9.40 -10.68 13.06
N ASN A 45 8.33 -9.92 12.78
CA ASN A 45 7.00 -10.40 12.41
C ASN A 45 6.41 -9.46 11.36
N ASP A 46 5.34 -9.90 10.71
CA ASP A 46 4.59 -9.05 9.77
C ASP A 46 4.23 -7.72 10.43
N PHE A 47 4.50 -6.64 9.71
CA PHE A 47 4.19 -5.30 10.17
C PHE A 47 2.81 -4.92 9.66
N LEU A 48 1.96 -4.45 10.57
CA LEU A 48 0.69 -3.82 10.25
C LEU A 48 0.63 -2.48 10.98
N SER A 49 0.37 -1.41 10.24
CA SER A 49 0.23 -0.08 10.84
C SER A 49 -1.16 0.11 11.46
N ASP A 50 -1.23 1.02 12.44
CA ASP A 50 -2.51 1.60 12.87
C ASP A 50 -3.19 2.34 11.69
N PRO A 51 -4.53 2.47 11.70
CA PRO A 51 -5.25 3.30 10.74
C PRO A 51 -4.79 4.75 10.80
N MET A 52 -4.54 5.35 9.65
CA MET A 52 -4.10 6.75 9.53
C MET A 52 -4.73 7.41 8.29
N PRO A 53 -4.62 8.74 8.12
CA PRO A 53 -5.12 9.41 6.93
C PRO A 53 -4.54 8.82 5.63
N PRO A 54 -5.29 8.74 4.52
CA PRO A 54 -4.87 8.00 3.33
C PRO A 54 -3.59 8.56 2.70
N VAL A 55 -3.44 9.89 2.70
CA VAL A 55 -2.24 10.56 2.18
C VAL A 55 -1.03 10.26 3.05
N GLU A 56 -1.21 10.12 4.36
CA GLU A 56 -0.13 9.76 5.29
C GLU A 56 0.28 8.31 5.08
N ALA A 57 -0.69 7.40 4.99
CA ALA A 57 -0.45 5.99 4.68
C ALA A 57 0.30 5.81 3.35
N PHE A 58 -0.11 6.52 2.30
CA PHE A 58 0.57 6.49 1.01
C PHE A 58 2.04 6.95 1.12
N ARG A 59 2.30 8.07 1.79
CA ARG A 59 3.66 8.59 1.98
C ARG A 59 4.54 7.64 2.80
N ALA A 60 3.97 7.05 3.86
CA ALA A 60 4.67 6.09 4.68
C ALA A 60 4.96 4.78 3.91
N ALA A 61 4.03 4.29 3.10
CA ALA A 61 4.24 3.13 2.23
C ALA A 61 5.36 3.38 1.21
N VAL A 62 5.34 4.53 0.53
CA VAL A 62 6.40 4.94 -0.42
C VAL A 62 7.76 5.03 0.28
N ARG A 63 7.82 5.58 1.48
CA ARG A 63 9.07 5.65 2.25
C ARG A 63 9.59 4.26 2.59
N LEU A 64 8.73 3.37 3.09
CA LEU A 64 9.09 2.01 3.44
C LEU A 64 9.57 1.22 2.21
N ALA A 65 8.84 1.31 1.10
CA ALA A 65 9.20 0.68 -0.16
C ALA A 65 10.58 1.10 -0.66
N ASN A 66 10.92 2.39 -0.56
CA ASN A 66 12.24 2.88 -0.93
C ASN A 66 13.34 2.37 0.03
N GLU A 67 13.03 2.18 1.31
CA GLU A 67 13.98 1.70 2.32
C GLU A 67 14.34 0.23 2.09
N ILE A 68 13.34 -0.63 1.91
CA ILE A 68 13.54 -2.09 1.72
C ILE A 68 13.61 -2.49 0.23
N ARG A 69 13.50 -1.53 -0.70
CA ARG A 69 13.47 -1.73 -2.15
C ARG A 69 12.41 -2.74 -2.61
N ALA A 70 11.21 -2.64 -2.05
CA ALA A 70 10.09 -3.51 -2.36
C ALA A 70 9.03 -2.82 -3.23
N PRO A 71 8.25 -3.58 -4.02
CA PRO A 71 7.08 -3.05 -4.71
C PRO A 71 5.96 -2.69 -3.73
N ILE A 72 5.06 -1.80 -4.17
CA ILE A 72 3.82 -1.46 -3.47
C ILE A 72 2.65 -1.95 -4.32
N VAL A 73 1.76 -2.70 -3.68
CA VAL A 73 0.44 -3.05 -4.19
C VAL A 73 -0.62 -2.32 -3.37
N VAL A 74 -1.78 -2.08 -3.96
CA VAL A 74 -2.86 -1.28 -3.36
C VAL A 74 -4.13 -2.11 -3.28
N ALA A 75 -4.63 -2.30 -2.07
CA ALA A 75 -5.95 -2.88 -1.84
C ALA A 75 -6.96 -1.76 -1.65
N ASP A 76 -7.75 -1.49 -2.69
CA ASP A 76 -8.73 -0.40 -2.70
C ASP A 76 -10.09 -0.90 -3.23
N PRO A 77 -10.85 -1.67 -2.44
CA PRO A 77 -12.15 -2.20 -2.87
C PRO A 77 -13.24 -1.11 -2.99
N GLN A 78 -12.99 0.10 -2.47
CA GLN A 78 -13.96 1.20 -2.42
C GLN A 78 -13.66 2.31 -3.43
N GLY A 79 -12.57 2.23 -4.20
CA GLY A 79 -12.21 3.22 -5.21
C GLY A 79 -11.82 4.58 -4.60
N LEU A 80 -11.06 4.54 -3.50
CA LEU A 80 -10.59 5.69 -2.73
C LEU A 80 -9.26 6.26 -3.23
N TRP A 81 -8.60 5.56 -4.16
CA TRP A 81 -7.36 6.02 -4.79
C TRP A 81 -7.53 7.37 -5.47
N GLN A 82 -6.48 8.21 -5.40
CA GLN A 82 -6.46 9.51 -6.06
C GLN A 82 -5.45 9.52 -7.21
N ASP A 83 -5.89 9.98 -8.38
CA ASP A 83 -5.06 10.03 -9.60
C ASP A 83 -3.77 10.86 -9.43
N ASP A 84 -3.78 11.84 -8.52
CA ASP A 84 -2.60 12.64 -8.17
C ASP A 84 -1.47 11.81 -7.52
N TRP A 85 -1.78 10.63 -6.95
CA TRP A 85 -0.78 9.76 -6.32
C TRP A 85 -0.05 8.90 -7.35
N GLY A 86 -0.70 8.62 -8.47
CA GLY A 86 -0.18 7.78 -9.55
C GLY A 86 -1.28 7.05 -10.29
N VAL A 87 -0.88 6.25 -11.28
CA VAL A 87 -1.77 5.38 -12.02
C VAL A 87 -1.97 4.09 -11.23
N LEU A 88 -3.20 3.84 -10.82
CA LEU A 88 -3.62 2.56 -10.29
C LEU A 88 -4.09 1.68 -11.47
N TYR A 89 -3.42 0.56 -11.69
CA TYR A 89 -3.79 -0.41 -12.72
C TYR A 89 -4.12 -1.75 -12.07
N ARG A 90 -4.96 -2.54 -12.71
CA ARG A 90 -5.20 -3.94 -12.34
C ARG A 90 -4.60 -4.80 -13.44
N GLU A 91 -3.74 -5.76 -13.09
CA GLU A 91 -3.35 -6.77 -14.07
C GLU A 91 -4.60 -7.54 -14.44
N ALA A 92 -4.99 -7.44 -15.72
CA ALA A 92 -6.08 -8.26 -16.24
C ALA A 92 -5.51 -9.66 -16.47
N ASP A 93 -6.06 -10.64 -15.76
CA ASP A 93 -5.83 -12.07 -16.00
C ASP A 93 -5.92 -12.44 -17.50
#